data_AF-A0A241XTY5-F1
#
_entry.id   AF-A0A241XTY5-F1
#
_cell.length_a   1.000
_cell.length_b   1.000
_cell.length_c   1.000
_cell.angle_alpha   90.00
_cell.angle_beta   90.00
_cell.angle_gamma   90.00
#
_symmetry.space_group_name_H-M   'P 1'
#
loop_
_entity.id
_entity.type
_entity.pdbx_description
1 polymer ?
#
loop_
_entity_poly.entity_id
_entity_poly.type
_entity_poly.pdbx_seq_one_letter_code
_entity_poly.pdbx_strand_id
1 'polypeptide(L)'
;MMHPRRLLAVLGLVVLSSMTSCTSFSSSRSPSMDKTGWITHCFGRFLIDLPPDAIINAGYYLWGDNIQRLDGTPAELAARIAHREQELRNGIHKKTKESMFVRRAEDKAGAISLWSWDSNASLLSYRVDSYFVAHPKGEVFLYSGEVTHDKEKEGEEVINDISRSLRSREPKEAPTEPGFCIDHAYIAGDSFQDEEFGVGVTFPNHPGARFEFRSSTGSELNSLLERVDGFVQNMLATVAGVERLRKGKHPVGRLPGEEYLVAGSNKGQRAYTFMWEVQGKEESLTEPNLTAGLAVLERSNENGKPPPPAFKSDKEALELWDTIVDSIRVRPTSSSPRGGNAGPSPAPKPATPGGQTLGDDYVYEEFLSSLKPKDSWLDDL
;
A
#
# COMPACT_ATOMS: atom_id res chain seq x y z
N MET A 1 -27.84 -56.29 37.12
CA MET A 1 -27.65 -55.85 38.52
C MET A 1 -26.48 -56.62 39.09
N MET A 2 -25.34 -55.98 39.36
CA MET A 2 -24.35 -56.41 40.36
C MET A 2 -23.23 -55.36 40.42
N HIS A 3 -23.13 -54.70 41.57
CA HIS A 3 -21.91 -53.99 41.98
C HIS A 3 -20.77 -54.99 42.18
N PRO A 4 -19.52 -54.53 42.05
CA PRO A 4 -18.63 -54.74 43.18
C PRO A 4 -17.86 -53.48 43.60
N ARG A 5 -17.56 -53.50 44.91
CA ARG A 5 -16.88 -52.50 45.72
C ARG A 5 -15.38 -52.44 45.43
N ARG A 6 -14.87 -51.25 45.77
CA ARG A 6 -13.47 -50.78 45.88
C ARG A 6 -12.56 -51.63 46.78
N LEU A 7 -11.25 -51.38 46.59
CA LEU A 7 -10.06 -51.43 47.48
C LEU A 7 -8.96 -52.26 46.76
N LEU A 8 -7.68 -51.89 46.63
CA LEU A 8 -6.79 -50.94 47.31
C LEU A 8 -5.61 -50.61 46.35
N ALA A 9 -4.94 -49.50 46.62
CA ALA A 9 -3.83 -48.87 45.90
C ALA A 9 -2.49 -49.64 45.91
N VAL A 10 -1.63 -49.40 44.90
CA VAL A 10 -0.19 -49.06 45.10
C VAL A 10 0.27 -48.10 43.99
N LEU A 11 0.89 -47.00 44.43
CA LEU A 11 1.48 -45.89 43.67
C LEU A 11 2.70 -46.31 42.81
N GLY A 12 2.87 -45.64 41.68
CA GLY A 12 4.14 -45.51 40.97
C GLY A 12 4.15 -44.23 40.13
N LEU A 13 4.62 -43.14 40.73
CA LEU A 13 4.62 -41.78 40.17
C LEU A 13 5.97 -41.54 39.46
N VAL A 14 6.01 -41.62 38.14
CA VAL A 14 7.17 -41.22 37.33
C VAL A 14 6.98 -39.78 36.91
N VAL A 15 7.72 -38.87 37.55
CA VAL A 15 7.84 -37.47 37.15
C VAL A 15 8.84 -37.40 36.00
N LEU A 16 8.34 -37.31 34.77
CA LEU A 16 9.14 -36.90 33.60
C LEU A 16 9.12 -35.37 33.54
N SER A 17 10.19 -34.76 34.06
CA SER A 17 10.50 -33.35 33.85
C SER A 17 11.02 -33.16 32.42
N SER A 18 10.12 -32.93 31.47
CA SER A 18 10.45 -32.43 30.14
C SER A 18 10.80 -30.95 30.25
N MET A 19 12.10 -30.65 30.33
CA MET A 19 12.61 -29.30 30.03
C MET A 19 12.48 -29.06 28.53
N THR A 20 11.35 -28.50 28.10
CA THR A 20 11.25 -27.82 26.82
C THR A 20 12.11 -26.56 26.89
N SER A 21 13.37 -26.69 26.49
CA SER A 21 14.21 -25.56 26.13
C SER A 21 13.59 -24.88 24.92
N CYS A 22 12.87 -23.78 25.15
CA CYS A 22 12.51 -22.83 24.10
C CYS A 22 13.79 -22.16 23.62
N THR A 23 14.50 -22.77 22.67
CA THR A 23 15.52 -22.05 21.91
C THR A 23 14.81 -21.05 21.02
N SER A 24 14.76 -19.80 21.48
CA SER A 24 14.42 -18.64 20.67
C SER A 24 15.47 -18.56 19.56
N PHE A 25 15.10 -18.94 18.34
CA PHE A 25 15.90 -18.64 17.16
C PHE A 25 15.86 -17.12 16.95
N SER A 26 16.75 -16.38 17.61
CA SER A 26 17.14 -15.05 17.13
C SER A 26 17.89 -15.28 15.83
N SER A 27 17.18 -15.14 14.71
CA SER A 27 17.82 -14.98 13.41
C SER A 27 18.70 -13.74 13.50
N SER A 28 20.03 -13.91 13.42
CA SER A 28 20.96 -12.80 13.46
C SER A 28 20.71 -11.91 12.25
N ARG A 29 20.13 -10.72 12.46
CA ARG A 29 19.99 -9.71 11.39
C ARG A 29 21.38 -9.39 10.83
N SER A 30 21.49 -9.33 9.51
CA SER A 30 22.73 -9.02 8.80
C SER A 30 23.29 -7.65 9.21
N PRO A 31 24.61 -7.42 9.12
CA PRO A 31 25.20 -6.10 9.36
C PRO A 31 24.56 -5.06 8.43
N SER A 32 24.36 -3.84 8.92
CA SER A 32 23.70 -2.75 8.20
C SER A 32 24.38 -2.48 6.85
N MET A 33 23.61 -2.56 5.76
CA MET A 33 24.04 -2.15 4.42
C MET A 33 24.52 -0.69 4.44
N ASP A 34 25.50 -0.36 3.61
CA ASP A 34 25.93 1.03 3.43
C ASP A 34 24.79 1.85 2.79
N LYS A 35 24.24 2.78 3.57
CA LYS A 35 23.16 3.69 3.14
C LYS A 35 23.68 5.03 2.62
N THR A 36 24.98 5.15 2.34
CA THR A 36 25.56 6.38 1.81
C THR A 36 24.82 6.81 0.54
N GLY A 37 24.27 8.02 0.55
CA GLY A 37 23.53 8.59 -0.57
C GLY A 37 22.07 8.14 -0.70
N TRP A 38 21.55 7.27 0.16
CA TRP A 38 20.13 6.91 0.16
C TRP A 38 19.25 8.13 0.40
N ILE A 39 18.07 8.10 -0.19
CA ILE A 39 17.11 9.21 -0.17
C ILE A 39 15.92 8.80 0.69
N THR A 40 15.54 9.65 1.63
CA THR A 40 14.27 9.53 2.34
C THR A 40 13.14 10.09 1.48
N HIS A 41 12.13 9.28 1.22
CA HIS A 41 10.93 9.66 0.47
C HIS A 41 9.73 9.80 1.41
N CYS A 42 8.80 10.69 1.06
CA CYS A 42 7.52 10.87 1.75
C CYS A 42 6.39 10.33 0.89
N PHE A 43 5.71 9.28 1.36
CA PHE A 43 4.54 8.68 0.71
C PHE A 43 3.39 8.63 1.72
N GLY A 44 2.30 9.32 1.41
CA GLY A 44 1.19 9.49 2.34
C GLY A 44 1.63 10.02 3.70
N ARG A 45 1.39 9.23 4.76
CA ARG A 45 1.77 9.56 6.14
C ARG A 45 3.15 9.01 6.54
N PHE A 46 3.86 8.33 5.65
CA PHE A 46 5.05 7.55 5.95
C PHE A 46 6.30 8.08 5.27
N LEU A 47 7.44 7.71 5.85
CA LEU A 47 8.77 7.88 5.29
C LEU A 47 9.40 6.51 5.06
N ILE A 48 10.13 6.39 3.95
CA ILE A 48 10.91 5.21 3.59
C ILE A 48 12.23 5.66 2.96
N ASP A 49 13.33 4.95 3.22
CA ASP A 49 14.62 5.23 2.61
C ASP A 49 14.86 4.26 1.45
N LEU A 50 15.23 4.80 0.28
CA LEU A 50 15.50 4.02 -0.93
C LEU A 50 16.90 4.36 -1.49
N PRO A 51 17.53 3.42 -2.24
CA PRO A 51 18.76 3.69 -2.96
C PRO A 51 18.66 4.90 -3.89
N PRO A 52 19.75 5.66 -4.11
CA PRO A 52 19.72 6.90 -4.90
C PRO A 52 19.35 6.70 -6.37
N ASP A 53 19.57 5.50 -6.91
CA ASP A 53 19.28 5.10 -8.29
C ASP A 53 17.95 4.35 -8.43
N ALA A 54 17.16 4.25 -7.37
CA ALA A 54 15.84 3.64 -7.40
C ALA A 54 14.90 4.38 -8.37
N ILE A 55 14.21 3.62 -9.23
CA ILE A 55 13.20 4.15 -10.15
C ILE A 55 11.84 3.92 -9.50
N ILE A 56 11.14 5.01 -9.20
CA ILE A 56 9.93 5.02 -8.38
C ILE A 56 8.73 5.46 -9.23
N ASN A 57 7.64 4.71 -9.15
CA ASN A 57 6.32 5.12 -9.64
C ASN A 57 5.34 5.05 -8.46
N ALA A 58 4.58 6.11 -8.24
CA ALA A 58 3.64 6.21 -7.13
C ALA A 58 2.24 6.57 -7.62
N GLY A 59 1.23 5.99 -7.00
CA GLY A 59 -0.17 6.36 -7.13
C GLY A 59 -0.72 6.74 -5.76
N TYR A 60 -1.65 7.69 -5.75
CA TYR A 60 -2.27 8.22 -4.53
C TYR A 60 -3.77 8.31 -4.75
N TYR A 61 -4.54 7.93 -3.75
CA TYR A 61 -5.99 7.78 -3.83
C TYR A 61 -6.64 8.40 -2.60
N LEU A 62 -7.75 9.10 -2.83
CA LEU A 62 -8.60 9.66 -1.79
C LEU A 62 -10.01 9.21 -2.06
N TRP A 63 -10.66 8.58 -1.07
CA TRP A 63 -11.99 8.00 -1.24
C TRP A 63 -12.06 7.02 -2.43
N GLY A 64 -10.98 6.25 -2.64
CA GLY A 64 -10.84 5.32 -3.77
C GLY A 64 -10.47 5.94 -5.12
N ASP A 65 -10.55 7.26 -5.27
CA ASP A 65 -10.30 7.96 -6.53
C ASP A 65 -8.86 8.51 -6.60
N ASN A 66 -8.24 8.42 -7.78
CA ASN A 66 -6.85 8.83 -7.96
C ASN A 66 -6.69 10.36 -7.94
N ILE A 67 -5.71 10.85 -7.19
CA ILE A 67 -5.20 12.22 -7.29
C ILE A 67 -3.80 12.19 -7.90
N GLN A 68 -3.67 12.68 -9.13
CA GLN A 68 -2.42 12.67 -9.88
C GLN A 68 -1.90 14.08 -10.14
N ARG A 69 -0.59 14.24 -10.03
CA ARG A 69 0.10 15.43 -10.55
C ARG A 69 0.07 15.39 -12.07
N LEU A 70 -0.24 16.52 -12.69
CA LEU A 70 -0.12 16.68 -14.13
C LEU A 70 1.18 17.41 -14.47
N ASP A 71 1.72 17.14 -15.65
CA ASP A 71 2.79 17.96 -16.20
C ASP A 71 2.24 19.29 -16.71
N GLY A 72 3.04 20.35 -16.52
CA GLY A 72 2.76 21.68 -17.05
C GLY A 72 2.51 22.74 -15.97
N THR A 73 2.17 23.92 -16.45
CA THR A 73 1.93 25.14 -15.67
C THR A 73 0.44 25.36 -15.44
N PRO A 74 0.04 26.24 -14.50
CA PRO A 74 -1.35 26.64 -14.34
C PRO A 74 -2.01 27.19 -15.62
N ALA A 75 -1.25 27.83 -16.51
CA ALA A 75 -1.76 28.30 -17.80
C ALA A 75 -2.06 27.15 -18.77
N GLU A 76 -1.19 26.14 -18.82
CA GLU A 76 -1.41 24.92 -19.61
C GLU A 76 -2.55 24.08 -19.03
N LEU A 77 -2.71 24.07 -17.71
CA LEU A 77 -3.86 23.47 -17.04
C LEU A 77 -5.17 24.14 -17.49
N ALA A 78 -5.23 25.47 -17.53
CA ALA A 78 -6.41 26.19 -17.99
C ALA A 78 -6.77 25.82 -19.45
N ALA A 79 -5.78 25.69 -20.33
CA ALA A 79 -5.98 25.22 -21.69
C ALA A 79 -6.50 23.76 -21.74
N ARG A 80 -5.95 22.88 -20.90
CA ARG A 80 -6.40 21.48 -20.77
C ARG A 80 -7.86 21.39 -20.31
N ILE A 81 -8.24 22.19 -19.32
CA ILE A 81 -9.62 22.27 -18.83
C ILE A 81 -10.56 22.73 -19.95
N ALA A 82 -10.20 23.80 -20.68
CA ALA A 82 -11.02 24.31 -21.77
C ALA A 82 -11.19 23.29 -22.91
N HIS A 83 -10.12 22.56 -23.24
CA HIS A 83 -10.17 21.48 -24.21
C HIS A 83 -11.12 20.36 -23.76
N ARG A 84 -10.95 19.86 -22.52
CA ARG A 84 -11.78 18.81 -21.96
C ARG A 84 -13.25 19.21 -21.88
N GLU A 85 -13.54 20.45 -21.47
CA GLU A 85 -14.90 20.97 -21.46
C GLU A 85 -15.53 20.96 -22.85
N GLN A 86 -14.79 21.37 -23.88
CA GLN A 86 -15.27 21.34 -25.27
C GLN A 86 -15.51 19.91 -25.78
N GLU A 87 -14.64 18.96 -25.44
CA GLU A 87 -14.84 17.54 -25.74
C GLU A 87 -16.15 17.01 -25.13
N LEU A 88 -16.38 17.29 -23.85
CA LEU A 88 -17.59 16.89 -23.13
C LEU A 88 -18.84 17.55 -23.74
N ARG A 89 -18.75 18.83 -24.13
CA ARG A 89 -19.85 19.55 -24.78
C ARG A 89 -20.24 18.92 -26.12
N ASN A 90 -19.25 18.48 -26.89
CA ASN A 90 -19.43 17.82 -28.19
C ASN A 90 -19.87 16.35 -28.06
N GLY A 91 -19.58 15.70 -26.94
CA GLY A 91 -20.03 14.35 -26.65
C GLY A 91 -21.56 14.28 -26.48
N ILE A 92 -22.16 13.18 -26.92
CA ILE A 92 -23.62 12.97 -26.84
C ILE A 92 -23.94 11.78 -25.93
N HIS A 93 -24.82 12.01 -24.96
CA HIS A 93 -25.39 10.98 -24.11
C HIS A 93 -26.43 10.16 -24.90
N LYS A 94 -26.22 8.85 -25.03
CA LYS A 94 -26.99 7.99 -25.94
C LYS A 94 -28.46 7.84 -25.53
N LYS A 95 -28.79 7.94 -24.24
CA LYS A 95 -30.17 7.78 -23.74
C LYS A 95 -30.98 9.08 -23.78
N THR A 96 -30.41 10.18 -23.29
CA THR A 96 -31.09 11.49 -23.23
C THR A 96 -30.98 12.27 -24.53
N LYS A 97 -30.01 11.93 -25.39
CA LYS A 97 -29.64 12.67 -26.62
C LYS A 97 -29.12 14.09 -26.36
N GLU A 98 -28.74 14.37 -25.12
CA GLU A 98 -28.17 15.64 -24.69
C GLU A 98 -26.63 15.58 -24.67
N SER A 99 -26.00 16.70 -24.33
CA SER A 99 -24.56 16.78 -24.16
C SER A 99 -24.06 15.87 -23.03
N MET A 100 -22.84 15.34 -23.16
CA MET A 100 -22.15 14.66 -22.05
C MET A 100 -21.80 15.63 -20.92
N PHE A 101 -21.57 16.90 -21.24
CA PHE A 101 -21.28 17.96 -20.27
C PHE A 101 -22.53 18.33 -19.47
N VAL A 102 -22.41 18.30 -18.15
CA VAL A 102 -23.48 18.69 -17.21
C VAL A 102 -23.26 20.11 -16.72
N ARG A 103 -22.12 20.38 -16.06
CA ARG A 103 -21.80 21.71 -15.52
C ARG A 103 -20.30 21.91 -15.29
N ARG A 104 -19.92 23.17 -15.15
CA ARG A 104 -18.62 23.61 -14.65
C ARG A 104 -18.84 24.25 -13.28
N ALA A 105 -18.04 23.84 -12.29
CA ALA A 105 -18.01 24.44 -10.96
C ALA A 105 -16.62 25.00 -10.69
N GLU A 106 -16.56 26.07 -9.89
CA GLU A 106 -15.33 26.65 -9.37
C GLU A 106 -15.51 26.90 -7.88
N ASP A 107 -14.55 26.46 -7.07
CA ASP A 107 -14.61 26.66 -5.63
C ASP A 107 -13.93 27.96 -5.18
N LYS A 108 -14.01 28.24 -3.88
CA LYS A 108 -13.43 29.46 -3.29
C LYS A 108 -11.90 29.48 -3.29
N ALA A 109 -11.25 28.33 -3.43
CA ALA A 109 -9.80 28.19 -3.46
C ALA A 109 -9.25 28.13 -4.90
N GLY A 110 -10.12 28.17 -5.92
CA GLY A 110 -9.77 28.24 -7.33
C GLY A 110 -9.68 26.87 -8.02
N ALA A 111 -10.12 25.79 -7.38
CA ALA A 111 -10.26 24.50 -8.08
C ALA A 111 -11.41 24.56 -9.06
N ILE A 112 -11.22 23.95 -10.23
CA ILE A 112 -12.23 23.89 -11.29
C ILE A 112 -12.65 22.44 -11.46
N SER A 113 -13.95 22.17 -11.43
CA SER A 113 -14.52 20.85 -11.65
C SER A 113 -15.42 20.83 -12.88
N LEU A 114 -15.22 19.83 -13.75
CA LEU A 114 -16.08 19.53 -14.88
C LEU A 114 -16.94 18.31 -14.54
N TRP A 115 -18.25 18.53 -14.47
CA TRP A 115 -19.23 17.47 -14.23
C TRP A 115 -19.75 16.99 -15.58
N SER A 116 -19.74 15.68 -15.77
CA SER A 116 -20.25 15.01 -16.96
C SER A 116 -20.98 13.74 -16.58
N TRP A 117 -21.82 13.20 -17.47
CA TRP A 117 -22.38 11.86 -17.26
C TRP A 117 -21.25 10.83 -17.16
N ASP A 118 -21.30 9.93 -16.18
CA ASP A 118 -20.19 8.98 -15.94
C ASP A 118 -19.93 8.06 -17.15
N SER A 119 -20.98 7.75 -17.91
CA SER A 119 -20.87 7.15 -19.23
C SER A 119 -21.94 7.70 -20.17
N ASN A 120 -21.79 7.42 -21.47
CA ASN A 120 -22.81 7.80 -22.46
C ASN A 120 -24.17 7.08 -22.31
N ALA A 121 -24.33 6.27 -21.26
CA ALA A 121 -25.58 5.62 -20.91
C ALA A 121 -25.92 5.72 -19.41
N SER A 122 -25.10 6.40 -18.59
CA SER A 122 -25.35 6.57 -17.16
C SER A 122 -26.59 7.43 -16.93
N LEU A 123 -27.38 7.09 -15.92
CA LEU A 123 -28.57 7.86 -15.53
C LEU A 123 -28.57 8.21 -14.04
N LEU A 124 -27.55 7.77 -13.30
CA LEU A 124 -27.53 7.79 -11.84
C LEU A 124 -26.25 8.41 -11.28
N SER A 125 -25.23 8.62 -12.12
CA SER A 125 -23.93 9.10 -11.69
C SER A 125 -23.24 9.99 -12.71
N TYR A 126 -22.39 10.84 -12.16
CA TYR A 126 -21.53 11.78 -12.85
C TYR A 126 -20.08 11.35 -12.73
N ARG A 127 -19.30 11.61 -13.77
CA ARG A 127 -17.84 11.73 -13.68
C ARG A 127 -17.49 13.17 -13.37
N VAL A 128 -16.69 13.38 -12.33
CA VAL A 128 -16.27 14.72 -11.89
C VAL A 128 -14.77 14.86 -12.03
N ASP A 129 -14.32 15.53 -13.09
CA ASP A 129 -12.91 15.86 -13.32
C ASP A 129 -12.57 17.17 -12.60
N SER A 130 -11.86 17.10 -11.47
CA SER A 130 -11.49 18.25 -10.63
C SER A 130 -10.00 18.59 -10.74
N TYR A 131 -9.71 19.84 -11.05
CA TYR A 131 -8.37 20.35 -11.32
C TYR A 131 -7.93 21.35 -10.26
N PHE A 132 -6.71 21.17 -9.74
CA PHE A 132 -6.18 21.98 -8.64
C PHE A 132 -4.84 22.60 -8.97
N VAL A 133 -4.52 23.70 -8.30
CA VAL A 133 -3.20 24.34 -8.30
C VAL A 133 -2.69 24.39 -6.86
N ALA A 134 -1.64 23.64 -6.56
CA ALA A 134 -1.01 23.63 -5.24
C ALA A 134 -0.06 24.82 -5.10
N HIS A 135 -0.34 25.69 -4.14
CA HIS A 135 0.49 26.85 -3.81
C HIS A 135 1.55 26.54 -2.74
N PRO A 136 2.67 27.31 -2.70
CA PRO A 136 2.99 28.46 -3.56
C PRO A 136 3.57 28.15 -4.93
N LYS A 137 4.00 26.91 -5.23
CA LYS A 137 4.78 26.62 -6.45
C LYS A 137 3.98 26.51 -7.74
N GLY A 138 2.66 26.32 -7.65
CA GLY A 138 1.79 26.17 -8.81
C GLY A 138 1.86 24.79 -9.45
N GLU A 139 2.12 23.74 -8.66
CA GLU A 139 2.02 22.35 -9.11
C GLU A 139 0.55 22.03 -9.42
N VAL A 140 0.28 21.35 -10.53
CA VAL A 140 -1.09 21.13 -11.03
C VAL A 140 -1.53 19.68 -10.86
N PHE A 141 -2.80 19.47 -10.52
CA PHE A 141 -3.33 18.14 -10.20
C PHE A 141 -4.69 17.89 -10.86
N LEU A 142 -5.00 16.60 -11.09
CA LEU A 142 -6.32 16.09 -11.45
C LEU A 142 -6.75 15.05 -10.41
N TYR A 143 -7.96 15.23 -9.89
CA TYR A 143 -8.72 14.22 -9.15
C TYR A 143 -9.98 13.91 -9.95
N SER A 144 -10.21 12.65 -10.27
CA SER A 144 -11.37 12.24 -11.09
C SER A 144 -12.06 11.05 -10.46
N GLY A 145 -13.37 11.16 -10.28
CA GLY A 145 -14.16 10.16 -9.56
C GLY A 145 -15.62 10.11 -9.99
N GLU A 146 -16.29 9.03 -9.60
CA GLU A 146 -17.73 8.84 -9.80
C GLU A 146 -18.50 9.45 -8.63
N VAL A 147 -19.52 10.27 -8.93
CA VAL A 147 -20.43 10.84 -7.93
C VAL A 147 -21.87 10.51 -8.31
N THR A 148 -22.58 9.78 -7.45
CA THR A 148 -24.00 9.49 -7.66
C THR A 148 -24.87 10.73 -7.43
N HIS A 149 -26.04 10.79 -8.08
CA HIS A 149 -26.93 11.96 -8.00
C HIS A 149 -27.33 12.33 -6.56
N ASP A 150 -27.47 11.34 -5.68
CA ASP A 150 -27.81 11.55 -4.27
C ASP A 150 -26.62 11.97 -3.40
N LYS A 151 -25.42 12.04 -3.97
CA LYS A 151 -24.15 12.39 -3.32
C LYS A 151 -23.44 13.60 -3.91
N GLU A 152 -24.12 14.40 -4.72
CA GLU A 152 -23.52 15.60 -5.33
C GLU A 152 -22.93 16.56 -4.28
N LYS A 153 -23.64 16.78 -3.17
CA LYS A 153 -23.20 17.68 -2.10
C LYS A 153 -21.96 17.16 -1.40
N GLU A 154 -21.93 15.87 -1.08
CA GLU A 154 -20.76 15.22 -0.47
C GLU A 154 -19.56 15.22 -1.41
N GLY A 155 -19.76 14.96 -2.71
CA GLY A 155 -18.70 15.05 -3.71
C GLY A 155 -18.12 16.45 -3.82
N GLU A 156 -18.97 17.49 -3.82
CA GLU A 156 -18.53 18.89 -3.78
C GLU A 156 -17.78 19.21 -2.47
N GLU A 157 -18.21 18.69 -1.32
CA GLU A 157 -17.52 18.88 -0.05
C GLU A 157 -16.10 18.27 -0.05
N VAL A 158 -15.93 17.06 -0.58
CA VAL A 158 -14.61 16.41 -0.73
C VAL A 158 -13.67 17.24 -1.60
N ILE A 159 -14.12 17.69 -2.77
CA ILE A 159 -13.31 18.51 -3.70
C ILE A 159 -12.89 19.82 -3.01
N ASN A 160 -13.83 20.46 -2.33
CA ASN A 160 -13.59 21.69 -1.59
C ASN A 160 -12.57 21.50 -0.44
N ASP A 161 -12.60 20.36 0.24
CA ASP A 161 -11.63 20.02 1.29
C ASP A 161 -10.23 19.78 0.72
N ILE A 162 -10.11 19.02 -0.37
CA ILE A 162 -8.83 18.81 -1.07
C ILE A 162 -8.24 20.15 -1.49
N SER A 163 -9.03 20.99 -2.16
CA SER A 163 -8.60 22.29 -2.67
C SER A 163 -8.07 23.23 -1.59
N ARG A 164 -8.76 23.30 -0.43
CA ARG A 164 -8.31 24.12 0.70
C ARG A 164 -7.04 23.60 1.35
N SER A 165 -6.84 22.30 1.35
CA SER A 165 -5.79 21.61 2.11
C SER A 165 -4.55 21.29 1.28
N LEU A 166 -4.63 21.38 -0.05
CA LEU A 166 -3.51 21.09 -0.94
C LEU A 166 -2.40 22.14 -0.81
N ARG A 167 -1.17 21.67 -0.57
CA ARG A 167 0.04 22.50 -0.40
C ARG A 167 1.18 21.93 -1.22
N SER A 168 1.87 22.76 -1.99
CA SER A 168 3.07 22.32 -2.71
C SER A 168 4.27 22.15 -1.77
N ARG A 169 5.18 21.22 -2.07
CA ARG A 169 6.44 20.96 -1.34
C ARG A 169 7.60 20.74 -2.32
N GLU A 170 8.85 20.74 -1.86
CA GLU A 170 9.95 20.20 -2.68
C GLU A 170 9.80 18.68 -2.86
N PRO A 171 10.27 18.10 -3.99
CA PRO A 171 10.11 16.67 -4.26
C PRO A 171 10.61 15.76 -3.11
N LYS A 172 11.71 16.15 -2.47
CA LYS A 172 12.37 15.43 -1.37
C LYS A 172 12.12 16.02 0.01
N GLU A 173 11.27 17.04 0.12
CA GLU A 173 10.91 17.63 1.40
C GLU A 173 9.88 16.76 2.11
N ALA A 174 10.14 16.44 3.37
CA ALA A 174 9.19 15.83 4.29
C ALA A 174 8.52 16.94 5.13
N PRO A 175 7.23 17.25 4.90
CA PRO A 175 6.56 18.33 5.64
C PRO A 175 6.49 18.03 7.14
N THR A 176 6.73 19.05 7.97
CA THR A 176 6.55 18.94 9.44
C THR A 176 5.10 19.16 9.87
N GLU A 177 4.27 19.72 8.99
CA GLU A 177 2.82 19.83 9.18
C GLU A 177 2.15 18.45 8.99
N PRO A 178 1.08 18.13 9.76
CA PRO A 178 0.24 16.97 9.50
C PRO A 178 -0.34 17.01 8.09
N GLY A 179 -0.30 15.88 7.40
CA GLY A 179 -0.87 15.77 6.06
C GLY A 179 -0.45 14.51 5.30
N PHE A 180 -1.12 14.25 4.19
CA PHE A 180 -0.85 13.12 3.30
C PHE A 180 0.03 13.57 2.13
N CYS A 181 1.28 13.08 2.07
CA CYS A 181 2.21 13.38 0.98
C CYS A 181 1.79 12.71 -0.33
N ILE A 182 1.72 13.52 -1.38
CA ILE A 182 1.58 13.09 -2.77
C ILE A 182 2.76 13.65 -3.59
N ASP A 183 2.79 13.44 -4.90
CA ASP A 183 3.89 13.95 -5.72
C ASP A 183 3.96 15.48 -5.67
N HIS A 184 5.09 16.01 -5.18
CA HIS A 184 5.39 17.45 -5.09
C HIS A 184 4.38 18.28 -4.27
N ALA A 185 3.45 17.63 -3.57
CA ALA A 185 2.48 18.28 -2.69
C ALA A 185 2.18 17.43 -1.46
N TYR A 186 1.34 17.96 -0.58
CA TYR A 186 0.67 17.22 0.47
C TYR A 186 -0.70 17.82 0.75
N ILE A 187 -1.62 16.99 1.25
CA ILE A 187 -2.94 17.40 1.70
C ILE A 187 -2.84 17.63 3.20
N ALA A 188 -2.83 18.90 3.61
CA ALA A 188 -2.68 19.30 5.01
C ALA A 188 -3.88 18.87 5.86
N GLY A 189 -3.61 18.53 7.13
CA GLY A 189 -4.63 18.15 8.10
C GLY A 189 -4.46 16.73 8.65
N ASP A 190 -5.21 16.43 9.71
CA ASP A 190 -5.22 15.16 10.43
C ASP A 190 -6.64 14.64 10.72
N SER A 191 -7.66 15.27 10.13
CA SER A 191 -9.01 14.71 10.07
C SER A 191 -9.00 13.42 9.29
N PHE A 192 -9.71 12.41 9.81
CA PHE A 192 -9.85 11.13 9.11
C PHE A 192 -10.48 11.35 7.72
N GLN A 193 -9.90 10.69 6.74
CA GLN A 193 -10.34 10.60 5.36
C GLN A 193 -9.85 9.25 4.83
N ASP A 194 -10.57 8.66 3.88
CA ASP A 194 -10.07 7.47 3.20
C ASP A 194 -8.88 7.86 2.31
N GLU A 195 -7.70 7.33 2.62
CA GLU A 195 -6.45 7.65 1.93
C GLU A 195 -5.62 6.38 1.68
N GLU A 196 -5.19 6.24 0.43
CA GLU A 196 -4.35 5.14 -0.02
C GLU A 196 -3.17 5.65 -0.85
N PHE A 197 -2.04 4.97 -0.74
CA PHE A 197 -0.98 5.07 -1.74
C PHE A 197 -0.47 3.69 -2.12
N GLY A 198 0.03 3.59 -3.36
CA GLY A 198 0.81 2.47 -3.83
C GLY A 198 2.08 2.94 -4.52
N VAL A 199 3.23 2.43 -4.08
CA VAL A 199 4.53 2.77 -4.63
C VAL A 199 5.18 1.53 -5.20
N GLY A 200 5.53 1.55 -6.47
CA GLY A 200 6.35 0.55 -7.15
C GLY A 200 7.78 1.07 -7.33
N VAL A 201 8.76 0.24 -6.99
CA VAL A 201 10.19 0.57 -7.07
C VAL A 201 10.92 -0.52 -7.83
N THR A 202 11.77 -0.11 -8.78
CA THR A 202 12.74 -1.00 -9.43
C THR A 202 14.16 -0.50 -9.18
N PHE A 203 15.11 -1.43 -9.19
CA PHE A 203 16.51 -1.15 -8.86
C PHE A 203 17.38 -1.49 -10.08
N PRO A 204 18.07 -0.50 -10.69
CA PRO A 204 18.94 -0.76 -11.84
C PRO A 204 20.01 -1.83 -11.57
N ASN A 205 20.53 -1.88 -10.35
CA ASN A 205 21.53 -2.86 -9.92
C ASN A 205 20.95 -4.25 -9.57
N HIS A 206 19.63 -4.39 -9.51
CA HIS A 206 18.93 -5.67 -9.24
C HIS A 206 17.87 -5.95 -10.32
N PRO A 207 18.30 -6.33 -11.54
CA PRO A 207 17.39 -6.47 -12.67
C PRO A 207 16.33 -7.55 -12.42
N GLY A 208 15.06 -7.20 -12.63
CA GLY A 208 13.92 -8.07 -12.38
C GLY A 208 13.42 -8.08 -10.93
N ALA A 209 14.10 -7.38 -10.01
CA ALA A 209 13.56 -7.11 -8.69
C ALA A 209 12.60 -5.92 -8.73
N ARG A 210 11.45 -6.10 -8.09
CA ARG A 210 10.45 -5.06 -7.86
C ARG A 210 10.09 -5.03 -6.39
N PHE A 211 10.16 -3.85 -5.80
CA PHE A 211 9.68 -3.59 -4.45
C PHE A 211 8.36 -2.81 -4.53
N GLU A 212 7.44 -3.11 -3.62
CA GLU A 212 6.18 -2.40 -3.48
C GLU A 212 5.98 -1.95 -2.04
N PHE A 213 5.41 -0.75 -1.87
CA PHE A 213 5.02 -0.22 -0.56
C PHE A 213 3.65 0.42 -0.68
N ARG A 214 2.69 -0.06 0.13
CA ARG A 214 1.30 0.40 0.09
C ARG A 214 0.80 0.71 1.48
N SER A 215 -0.12 1.67 1.54
CA SER A 215 -0.90 1.99 2.74
C SER A 215 -2.34 2.18 2.31
N SER A 216 -3.28 1.65 3.07
CA SER A 216 -4.71 1.90 2.87
C SER A 216 -5.40 2.01 4.22
N THR A 217 -6.24 3.04 4.40
CA THR A 217 -6.99 3.24 5.65
C THR A 217 -7.99 2.10 5.89
N GLY A 218 -8.11 1.68 7.14
CA GLY A 218 -8.90 0.51 7.53
C GLY A 218 -8.01 -0.60 8.09
N SER A 219 -8.62 -1.74 8.41
CA SER A 219 -7.91 -2.92 8.86
C SER A 219 -8.15 -4.12 7.95
N GLU A 220 -7.10 -4.91 7.76
CA GLU A 220 -7.24 -6.23 7.15
C GLU A 220 -7.97 -7.17 8.10
N LEU A 221 -8.85 -8.00 7.54
CA LEU A 221 -9.68 -8.92 8.33
C LEU A 221 -8.83 -9.92 9.12
N ASN A 222 -7.76 -10.42 8.50
CA ASN A 222 -6.88 -11.46 9.06
C ASN A 222 -5.43 -10.99 8.99
N SER A 223 -4.58 -11.47 9.90
CA SER A 223 -3.13 -11.18 9.85
C SER A 223 -2.45 -11.86 8.65
N LEU A 224 -1.33 -11.30 8.19
CA LEU A 224 -0.53 -11.86 7.10
C LEU A 224 -0.21 -13.34 7.33
N LEU A 225 0.30 -13.69 8.51
CA LEU A 225 0.75 -15.05 8.80
C LEU A 225 -0.40 -16.04 8.86
N GLU A 226 -1.58 -15.64 9.32
CA GLU A 226 -2.77 -16.49 9.27
C GLU A 226 -3.25 -16.69 7.84
N ARG A 227 -3.20 -15.63 7.03
CA ARG A 227 -3.71 -15.60 5.66
C ARG A 227 -2.88 -16.44 4.68
N VAL A 228 -1.55 -16.33 4.73
CA VAL A 228 -0.68 -16.96 3.71
C VAL A 228 -0.12 -18.32 4.09
N ASP A 229 -0.20 -18.74 5.37
CA ASP A 229 0.55 -19.93 5.81
C ASP A 229 0.07 -21.21 5.12
N GLY A 230 -1.24 -21.46 5.01
CA GLY A 230 -1.76 -22.66 4.37
C GLY A 230 -1.28 -22.81 2.92
N PHE A 231 -1.35 -21.73 2.16
CA PHE A 231 -0.87 -21.69 0.77
C PHE A 231 0.64 -21.91 0.68
N VAL A 232 1.43 -21.19 1.49
CA VAL A 232 2.90 -21.32 1.43
C VAL A 232 3.36 -22.70 1.88
N GLN A 233 2.73 -23.31 2.88
CA GLN A 233 3.04 -24.69 3.27
C GLN A 233 2.77 -25.67 2.12
N ASN A 234 1.65 -25.49 1.40
CA ASN A 234 1.35 -26.30 0.23
C ASN A 234 2.40 -26.10 -0.88
N MET A 235 2.81 -24.86 -1.15
CA MET A 235 3.86 -24.56 -2.12
C MET A 235 5.20 -25.21 -1.73
N LEU A 236 5.62 -25.10 -0.47
CA LEU A 236 6.83 -25.74 0.07
C LEU A 236 6.79 -27.27 -0.06
N ALA A 237 5.60 -27.87 0.05
CA ALA A 237 5.41 -29.32 -0.05
C ALA A 237 5.35 -29.84 -1.49
N THR A 238 4.88 -29.01 -2.43
CA THR A 238 4.53 -29.47 -3.81
C THR A 238 5.48 -28.98 -4.88
N VAL A 239 6.15 -27.84 -4.67
CA VAL A 239 7.04 -27.22 -5.67
C VAL A 239 8.50 -27.47 -5.28
N ALA A 240 9.15 -28.36 -6.02
CA ALA A 240 10.57 -28.63 -5.84
C ALA A 240 11.41 -27.36 -6.05
N GLY A 241 12.35 -27.10 -5.14
CA GLY A 241 13.25 -25.95 -5.21
C GLY A 241 12.72 -24.68 -4.55
N VAL A 242 11.51 -24.69 -3.96
CA VAL A 242 11.00 -23.63 -3.10
C VAL A 242 11.42 -23.87 -1.66
N GLU A 243 11.85 -22.81 -0.99
CA GLU A 243 12.21 -22.82 0.43
C GLU A 243 11.75 -21.56 1.14
N ARG A 244 11.57 -21.68 2.45
CA ARG A 244 11.25 -20.57 3.33
C ARG A 244 12.53 -20.00 3.91
N LEU A 245 12.81 -18.73 3.61
CA LEU A 245 13.95 -18.01 4.16
C LEU A 245 13.66 -17.51 5.58
N ARG A 246 12.45 -16.97 5.81
CA ARG A 246 12.06 -16.40 7.10
C ARG A 246 10.53 -16.36 7.26
N LYS A 247 10.03 -16.49 8.49
CA LYS A 247 8.62 -16.32 8.86
C LYS A 247 8.55 -15.86 10.31
N GLY A 248 7.75 -14.84 10.61
CA GLY A 248 7.48 -14.41 11.98
C GLY A 248 7.22 -12.92 12.11
N LYS A 249 7.40 -12.39 13.32
CA LYS A 249 7.24 -10.95 13.57
C LYS A 249 8.47 -10.17 13.09
N HIS A 250 8.23 -9.04 12.46
CA HIS A 250 9.23 -8.05 12.07
C HIS A 250 8.73 -6.65 12.44
N PRO A 251 8.75 -6.28 13.73
CA PRO A 251 8.36 -4.94 14.13
C PRO A 251 9.39 -3.90 13.67
N VAL A 252 8.91 -2.76 13.17
CA VAL A 252 9.73 -1.60 12.78
C VAL A 252 9.30 -0.41 13.61
N GLY A 253 10.11 -0.03 14.60
CA GLY A 253 9.72 0.99 15.59
C GLY A 253 8.45 0.59 16.34
N ARG A 254 7.36 1.34 16.13
CA ARG A 254 6.03 1.08 16.72
C ARG A 254 5.11 0.28 15.81
N LEU A 255 5.52 -0.01 14.57
CA LEU A 255 4.73 -0.75 13.60
C LEU A 255 4.85 -2.25 13.92
N PRO A 256 3.75 -2.94 14.31
CA PRO A 256 3.80 -4.33 14.76
C PRO A 256 3.77 -5.29 13.55
N GLY A 257 4.72 -5.13 12.63
CA GLY A 257 4.75 -5.88 11.38
C GLY A 257 5.02 -7.37 11.54
N GLU A 258 4.50 -8.15 10.61
CA GLU A 258 4.82 -9.57 10.42
C GLU A 258 5.39 -9.79 9.02
N GLU A 259 6.19 -10.83 8.83
CA GLU A 259 6.80 -11.13 7.54
C GLU A 259 6.81 -12.64 7.20
N TYR A 260 6.71 -12.93 5.91
CA TYR A 260 6.90 -14.26 5.34
C TYR A 260 7.71 -14.15 4.04
N LEU A 261 8.88 -14.78 4.03
CA LEU A 261 9.86 -14.70 2.97
C LEU A 261 10.12 -16.08 2.39
N VAL A 262 9.87 -16.22 1.09
CA VAL A 262 10.14 -17.45 0.33
C VAL A 262 11.04 -17.16 -0.86
N ALA A 263 11.79 -18.17 -1.26
CA ALA A 263 12.60 -18.14 -2.46
C ALA A 263 12.48 -19.47 -3.20
N GLY A 264 12.64 -19.43 -4.52
CA GLY A 264 12.50 -20.60 -5.37
C GLY A 264 13.59 -20.64 -6.42
N SER A 265 14.08 -21.84 -6.74
CA SER A 265 15.04 -22.04 -7.83
C SER A 265 14.40 -22.88 -8.93
N ASN A 266 14.28 -22.30 -10.13
CA ASN A 266 13.74 -23.00 -11.30
C ASN A 266 14.44 -22.53 -12.58
N LYS A 267 14.65 -23.42 -13.55
CA LYS A 267 15.29 -23.14 -14.85
C LYS A 267 16.60 -22.31 -14.78
N GLY A 268 17.39 -22.52 -13.73
CA GLY A 268 18.66 -21.79 -13.51
C GLY A 268 18.48 -20.34 -13.04
N GLN A 269 17.28 -19.95 -12.63
CA GLN A 269 16.95 -18.65 -12.06
C GLN A 269 16.56 -18.79 -10.59
N ARG A 270 16.78 -17.71 -9.83
CA ARG A 270 16.39 -17.58 -8.44
C ARG A 270 15.27 -16.54 -8.33
N ALA A 271 14.11 -16.96 -7.86
CA ALA A 271 12.94 -16.14 -7.64
C ALA A 271 12.76 -15.86 -6.14
N TYR A 272 12.17 -14.71 -5.82
CA TYR A 272 11.91 -14.28 -4.44
C TYR A 272 10.49 -13.74 -4.33
N THR A 273 9.84 -14.01 -3.21
CA THR A 273 8.60 -13.35 -2.80
C THR A 273 8.71 -13.06 -1.30
N PHE A 274 8.97 -11.82 -0.96
CA PHE A 274 9.04 -11.32 0.42
C PHE A 274 7.81 -10.47 0.69
N MET A 275 7.18 -10.72 1.83
CA MET A 275 5.97 -10.04 2.26
C MET A 275 6.17 -9.56 3.68
N TRP A 276 5.82 -8.30 3.93
CA TRP A 276 5.73 -7.69 5.26
C TRP A 276 4.43 -6.91 5.36
N GLU A 277 3.76 -7.01 6.50
CA GLU A 277 2.46 -6.36 6.70
C GLU A 277 2.23 -5.93 8.14
N VAL A 278 1.59 -4.77 8.28
CA VAL A 278 0.86 -4.36 9.49
C VAL A 278 -0.62 -4.42 9.16
N GLN A 279 -1.37 -5.20 9.94
CA GLN A 279 -2.80 -5.43 9.72
C GLN A 279 -3.63 -4.13 9.66
N GLY A 280 -3.22 -3.12 10.43
CA GLY A 280 -3.91 -1.84 10.52
C GLY A 280 -4.97 -1.79 11.61
N LYS A 281 -5.60 -0.61 11.75
CA LYS A 281 -6.73 -0.34 12.63
C LYS A 281 -7.77 0.45 11.86
N GLU A 282 -9.04 0.16 12.15
CA GLU A 282 -10.15 0.96 11.67
C GLU A 282 -10.00 2.43 12.05
N GLU A 283 -10.40 3.31 11.13
CA GLU A 283 -10.45 4.78 11.31
C GLU A 283 -9.13 5.41 11.78
N SER A 284 -7.97 4.89 11.35
CA SER A 284 -6.66 5.40 11.77
C SER A 284 -5.77 5.82 10.60
N LEU A 285 -5.38 7.10 10.58
CA LEU A 285 -4.43 7.66 9.60
C LEU A 285 -2.97 7.25 9.86
N THR A 286 -2.61 6.98 11.11
CA THR A 286 -1.21 6.66 11.50
C THR A 286 -0.98 5.18 11.79
N GLU A 287 -2.05 4.41 11.88
CA GLU A 287 -2.02 2.95 11.99
C GLU A 287 -2.93 2.29 10.93
N PRO A 288 -2.82 2.65 9.63
CA PRO A 288 -3.55 2.01 8.55
C PRO A 288 -3.02 0.59 8.29
N ASN A 289 -3.68 -0.15 7.40
CA ASN A 289 -3.04 -1.29 6.77
C ASN A 289 -1.78 -0.80 6.04
N LEU A 290 -0.67 -1.52 6.22
CA LEU A 290 0.61 -1.17 5.59
C LEU A 290 1.29 -2.43 5.08
N THR A 291 1.61 -2.48 3.80
CA THR A 291 2.29 -3.63 3.19
C THR A 291 3.59 -3.21 2.51
N ALA A 292 4.60 -4.07 2.61
CA ALA A 292 5.81 -3.99 1.84
C ALA A 292 6.06 -5.35 1.18
N GLY A 293 6.48 -5.33 -0.08
CA GLY A 293 6.71 -6.52 -0.88
C GLY A 293 7.99 -6.42 -1.68
N LEU A 294 8.74 -7.52 -1.80
CA LEU A 294 9.83 -7.61 -2.77
C LEU A 294 9.64 -8.90 -3.57
N ALA A 295 9.57 -8.77 -4.89
CA ALA A 295 9.50 -9.93 -5.76
C ALA A 295 10.56 -9.91 -6.85
N VAL A 296 11.03 -11.11 -7.17
CA VAL A 296 11.75 -11.41 -8.41
C VAL A 296 10.99 -12.55 -9.07
N LEU A 297 10.25 -12.24 -10.13
CA LEU A 297 9.49 -13.23 -10.88
C LEU A 297 10.39 -13.94 -11.91
N GLU A 298 10.00 -15.16 -12.31
CA GLU A 298 10.67 -15.88 -13.39
C GLU A 298 10.61 -15.05 -14.68
N ARG A 299 11.75 -14.86 -15.33
CA ARG A 299 11.87 -14.09 -16.57
C ARG A 299 12.18 -15.02 -17.74
N SER A 300 11.78 -14.61 -18.93
CA SER A 300 12.11 -15.36 -20.15
C SER A 300 13.62 -15.44 -20.36
N ASN A 301 14.07 -16.59 -20.88
CA ASN A 301 15.47 -16.74 -21.28
C ASN A 301 15.76 -15.89 -22.52
N GLU A 302 16.92 -15.24 -22.54
CA GLU A 302 17.39 -14.47 -23.68
C GLU A 302 18.43 -15.31 -24.44
N ASN A 303 18.18 -15.60 -25.72
CA ASN A 303 19.07 -16.39 -26.57
C ASN A 303 19.46 -17.76 -25.96
N GLY A 304 18.52 -18.41 -25.26
CA GLY A 304 18.74 -19.70 -24.61
C GLY A 304 19.54 -19.64 -23.30
N LYS A 305 19.88 -18.44 -22.80
CA LYS A 305 20.55 -18.25 -21.52
C LYS A 305 19.58 -17.69 -20.49
N PRO A 306 19.66 -18.12 -19.21
CA PRO A 306 18.96 -17.46 -18.13
C PRO A 306 19.32 -15.97 -18.08
N PRO A 307 18.36 -15.09 -17.76
CA PRO A 307 18.63 -13.68 -17.57
C PRO A 307 19.60 -13.46 -16.40
N PRO A 308 20.31 -12.32 -16.35
CA PRO A 308 21.23 -12.02 -15.25
C PRO A 308 20.47 -12.05 -13.91
N PRO A 309 21.03 -12.67 -12.86
CA PRO A 309 20.34 -12.78 -11.58
C PRO A 309 20.11 -11.40 -10.95
N ALA A 310 18.96 -11.24 -10.28
CA ALA A 310 18.64 -9.98 -9.58
C ALA A 310 19.57 -9.74 -8.38
N PHE A 311 19.97 -10.82 -7.70
CA PHE A 311 20.83 -10.79 -6.52
C PHE A 311 21.94 -11.84 -6.65
N LYS A 312 23.11 -11.55 -6.08
CA LYS A 312 24.27 -12.45 -5.97
C LYS A 312 23.99 -13.62 -5.04
N SER A 313 23.11 -13.43 -4.04
CA SER A 313 22.73 -14.45 -3.05
C SER A 313 21.45 -14.07 -2.31
N ASP A 314 20.84 -15.06 -1.64
CA ASP A 314 19.71 -14.82 -0.72
C ASP A 314 20.08 -13.80 0.38
N LYS A 315 21.35 -13.79 0.82
CA LYS A 315 21.83 -12.83 1.81
C LYS A 315 21.77 -11.40 1.29
N GLU A 316 22.13 -11.15 0.03
CA GLU A 316 22.06 -9.81 -0.57
C GLU A 316 20.60 -9.35 -0.73
N ALA A 317 19.71 -10.26 -1.13
CA ALA A 317 18.27 -9.96 -1.22
C ALA A 317 17.69 -9.62 0.16
N LEU A 318 18.03 -10.40 1.19
CA LEU A 318 17.62 -10.17 2.58
C LEU A 318 18.20 -8.87 3.14
N GLU A 319 19.45 -8.53 2.82
CA GLU A 319 20.08 -7.28 3.25
C GLU A 319 19.37 -6.06 2.65
N LEU A 320 19.03 -6.09 1.36
CA LEU A 320 18.27 -5.00 0.73
C LEU A 320 16.88 -4.87 1.35
N TRP A 321 16.18 -6.02 1.50
CA TRP A 321 14.86 -6.11 2.14
C TRP A 321 14.86 -5.52 3.54
N ASP A 322 15.71 -6.04 4.43
CA ASP A 322 15.77 -5.60 5.82
C ASP A 322 16.10 -4.10 5.89
N THR A 323 17.04 -3.61 5.05
CA THR A 323 17.44 -2.19 5.05
C THR A 323 16.31 -1.24 4.64
N ILE A 324 15.50 -1.63 3.64
CA ILE A 324 14.34 -0.83 3.19
C ILE A 324 13.21 -0.92 4.22
N VAL A 325 12.83 -2.12 4.66
CA VAL A 325 11.72 -2.33 5.61
C VAL A 325 12.00 -1.69 6.96
N ASP A 326 13.21 -1.86 7.52
CA ASP A 326 13.59 -1.24 8.80
C ASP A 326 13.64 0.30 8.74
N SER A 327 13.61 0.89 7.54
CA SER A 327 13.53 2.34 7.36
C SER A 327 12.10 2.88 7.39
N ILE A 328 11.07 2.05 7.36
CA ILE A 328 9.68 2.50 7.31
C ILE A 328 9.29 3.14 8.66
N ARG A 329 8.76 4.37 8.62
CA ARG A 329 8.24 5.05 9.82
C ARG A 329 7.15 6.04 9.48
N VAL A 330 6.24 6.27 10.42
CA VAL A 330 5.30 7.41 10.34
C VAL A 330 6.11 8.71 10.29
N ARG A 331 5.73 9.64 9.41
CA ARG A 331 6.37 10.94 9.28
C ARG A 331 6.18 11.73 10.58
N PRO A 332 7.25 12.21 11.24
CA PRO A 332 7.11 13.07 12.41
C PRO A 332 6.43 14.39 12.03
N THR A 333 5.40 14.77 12.77
CA THR A 333 4.64 16.02 12.57
C THR A 333 4.55 16.83 13.86
N SER A 334 4.19 18.11 13.77
CA SER A 334 4.00 18.98 14.92
C SER A 334 2.91 18.52 15.90
N SER A 335 1.95 17.69 15.46
CA SER A 335 0.90 17.11 16.30
C SER A 335 1.32 15.81 17.00
N SER A 336 2.48 15.24 16.66
CA SER A 336 2.99 14.04 17.34
C SER A 336 3.36 14.36 18.80
N PRO A 337 2.89 13.59 19.80
CA PRO A 337 3.32 13.78 21.18
C PRO A 337 4.85 13.67 21.26
N ARG A 338 5.53 14.74 21.67
CA ARG A 338 6.96 14.69 22.05
C ARG A 338 7.10 13.57 23.08
N GLY A 339 7.90 12.56 22.76
CA GLY A 339 8.02 11.32 23.52
C GLY A 339 8.01 11.53 25.04
N GLY A 340 6.91 11.15 25.68
CA GLY A 340 6.72 11.17 27.12
C GLY A 340 5.97 9.90 27.53
N ASN A 341 6.58 9.13 28.43
CA ASN A 341 6.07 7.89 28.98
C ASN A 341 4.61 8.00 29.42
N ALA A 342 3.73 7.15 28.88
CA ALA A 342 2.42 6.88 29.44
C ALA A 342 2.23 5.36 29.52
N GLY A 343 1.83 4.89 30.70
CA GLY A 343 1.76 3.49 31.11
C GLY A 343 0.71 2.64 30.37
N PRO A 344 0.57 1.37 30.77
CA PRO A 344 -0.10 0.34 29.97
C PRO A 344 -1.59 0.63 29.83
N SER A 345 -2.07 0.67 28.58
CA SER A 345 -3.49 0.73 28.25
C SER A 345 -4.15 -0.66 28.39
N PRO A 346 -5.45 -0.75 28.71
CA PRO A 346 -6.10 -2.01 29.09
C PRO A 346 -6.28 -2.99 27.92
N ALA A 347 -6.33 -4.27 28.25
CA ALA A 347 -6.47 -5.37 27.30
C ALA A 347 -7.76 -5.31 26.45
N PRO A 348 -7.75 -5.76 25.18
CA PRO A 348 -8.93 -5.80 24.32
C PRO A 348 -9.96 -6.83 24.80
N LYS A 349 -11.25 -6.53 24.61
CA LYS A 349 -12.34 -7.50 24.77
C LYS A 349 -12.51 -8.35 23.50
N PRO A 350 -13.00 -9.60 23.60
CA PRO A 350 -13.13 -10.50 22.44
C PRO A 350 -14.25 -10.06 21.50
N ALA A 351 -13.99 -10.05 20.19
CA ALA A 351 -15.00 -9.92 19.14
C ALA A 351 -15.73 -11.25 18.91
N THR A 352 -17.02 -11.18 18.58
CA THR A 352 -17.90 -12.32 18.26
C THR A 352 -17.94 -12.53 16.74
N PRO A 353 -17.89 -13.77 16.22
CA PRO A 353 -17.73 -14.03 14.79
C PRO A 353 -19.08 -13.99 14.07
N GLY A 354 -19.16 -13.18 13.01
CA GLY A 354 -20.22 -13.22 11.99
C GLY A 354 -19.55 -13.33 10.63
N GLY A 355 -19.71 -14.48 9.98
CA GLY A 355 -19.02 -14.81 8.73
C GLY A 355 -19.72 -14.34 7.46
N GLN A 356 -18.98 -14.28 6.36
CA GLN A 356 -18.98 -15.29 5.30
C GLN A 356 -17.83 -15.00 4.34
N THR A 357 -17.09 -16.05 4.02
CA THR A 357 -15.88 -16.10 3.20
C THR A 357 -16.19 -15.86 1.72
N LEU A 358 -15.49 -14.90 1.11
CA LEU A 358 -15.38 -14.74 -0.33
C LEU A 358 -13.91 -14.44 -0.68
N GLY A 359 -13.20 -15.48 -1.12
CA GLY A 359 -12.08 -15.39 -2.07
C GLY A 359 -10.67 -15.10 -1.52
N ASP A 360 -10.09 -16.04 -0.76
CA ASP A 360 -8.67 -16.00 -0.33
C ASP A 360 -7.65 -15.94 -1.48
N ASP A 361 -8.07 -16.26 -2.72
CA ASP A 361 -7.22 -16.21 -3.92
C ASP A 361 -7.11 -14.79 -4.53
N TYR A 362 -8.04 -13.87 -4.25
CA TYR A 362 -8.14 -12.59 -4.96
C TYR A 362 -7.04 -11.59 -4.58
N VAL A 363 -6.70 -11.49 -3.28
CA VAL A 363 -5.75 -10.48 -2.77
C VAL A 363 -4.30 -10.83 -3.09
N TYR A 364 -3.97 -12.12 -3.17
CA TYR A 364 -2.63 -12.56 -3.59
C TYR A 364 -2.47 -12.53 -5.12
N GLU A 365 -3.51 -12.83 -5.89
CA GLU A 365 -3.52 -12.53 -7.33
C GLU A 365 -3.45 -11.02 -7.58
N GLU A 366 -4.01 -10.17 -6.71
CA GLU A 366 -3.86 -8.71 -6.78
C GLU A 366 -2.43 -8.26 -6.44
N PHE A 367 -1.79 -8.83 -5.42
CA PHE A 367 -0.38 -8.58 -5.11
C PHE A 367 0.56 -9.12 -6.21
N LEU A 368 0.32 -10.32 -6.73
CA LEU A 368 1.10 -10.87 -7.85
C LEU A 368 0.82 -10.18 -9.18
N SER A 369 -0.41 -9.74 -9.44
CA SER A 369 -0.78 -8.97 -10.64
C SER A 369 -0.29 -7.54 -10.58
N SER A 370 -0.26 -6.93 -9.39
CA SER A 370 0.42 -5.65 -9.21
C SER A 370 1.92 -5.80 -9.48
N LEU A 371 2.55 -6.90 -9.07
CA LEU A 371 3.96 -7.19 -9.36
C LEU A 371 4.27 -7.50 -10.84
N LYS A 372 3.29 -7.94 -11.64
CA LYS A 372 3.44 -8.11 -13.10
C LYS A 372 3.61 -6.73 -13.77
N PRO A 373 4.35 -6.61 -14.89
CA PRO A 373 4.36 -5.38 -15.66
C PRO A 373 2.92 -5.10 -16.11
N LYS A 374 2.33 -3.99 -15.68
CA LYS A 374 1.26 -3.39 -16.46
C LYS A 374 1.96 -2.80 -17.69
N ASP A 375 1.78 -3.43 -18.85
CA ASP A 375 2.39 -3.01 -20.13
C ASP A 375 1.93 -1.61 -20.58
N SER A 376 1.03 -0.99 -19.83
CA SER A 376 0.54 0.36 -20.02
C SER A 376 -0.11 0.81 -18.72
N TRP A 377 0.47 1.82 -18.05
CA TRP A 377 -0.19 2.52 -16.92
C TRP A 377 -1.41 3.34 -17.38
N LEU A 378 -1.68 3.34 -18.70
CA LEU A 378 -2.81 3.97 -19.38
C LEU A 378 -4.05 3.08 -19.43
N ASP A 379 -3.98 1.83 -18.95
CA ASP A 379 -5.13 0.90 -18.97
C ASP A 379 -6.08 1.09 -17.77
N ASP A 380 -5.69 1.93 -16.80
CA ASP A 380 -6.50 2.34 -15.64
C ASP A 380 -6.85 3.86 -15.66
N LEU A 381 -6.88 4.48 -16.84
CA LEU A 381 -7.37 5.87 -17.06
C LEU A 381 -8.77 5.91 -17.68
#